data_AF-A0A1Y3KWF9-F1
#
_entry.id   AF-A0A1Y3KWF9-F1
#
_cell.length_a   1.000
_cell.length_b   1.000
_cell.length_c   1.000
_cell.angle_alpha   90.00
_cell.angle_beta   90.00
_cell.angle_gamma   90.00
#
_symmetry.space_group_name_H-M   'P 1'
#
loop_
_entity.id
_entity.type
_entity.pdbx_description
1 polymer ?
#
loop_
_entity_poly.entity_id
_entity_poly.type
_entity_poly.pdbx_seq_one_letter_code
_entity_poly.pdbx_strand_id
1 'polypeptide(L)'
;MSLTAEQIQNCKALVTSIWGASVANNLDYNEEVLAVVGTAVSEIGTCSALLADLFRALVIATGAGAALIYSRMWIVEGAQKIADTINDMKEANLQARACIATAAATYRSPLEMASMGI
;
A
#
# COMPACT_ATOMS: atom_id res chain seq x y z
N MET A 1 -4.73 -1.90 -19.48
CA MET A 1 -4.01 -0.65 -19.83
C MET A 1 -2.59 -0.78 -19.31
N SER A 2 -1.58 -0.28 -20.00
CA SER A 2 -0.21 -0.29 -19.44
C SER A 2 -0.10 0.75 -18.33
N LEU A 3 0.50 0.39 -17.20
CA LEU A 3 0.75 1.31 -16.09
C LEU A 3 1.74 2.39 -16.48
N THR A 4 1.53 3.61 -15.96
CA THR A 4 2.51 4.68 -16.14
C THR A 4 3.74 4.43 -15.26
N ALA A 5 4.89 4.97 -15.67
CA ALA A 5 6.12 4.85 -14.88
C ALA A 5 5.97 5.42 -13.46
N GLU A 6 5.19 6.49 -13.30
CA GLU A 6 4.86 7.10 -12.01
C GLU A 6 4.05 6.14 -11.13
N GLN A 7 3.04 5.48 -11.68
CA GLN A 7 2.23 4.50 -10.93
C GLN A 7 3.07 3.31 -10.44
N ILE A 8 4.00 2.85 -11.28
CA ILE A 8 4.92 1.76 -10.93
C ILE A 8 5.85 2.20 -9.79
N GLN A 9 6.44 3.40 -9.87
CA GLN A 9 7.31 3.92 -8.82
C GLN A 9 6.59 4.10 -7.49
N ASN A 10 5.38 4.64 -7.53
CA ASN A 10 4.55 4.84 -6.35
C ASN A 10 4.14 3.50 -5.70
N CYS A 11 3.69 2.53 -6.51
CA CYS A 11 3.45 1.18 -6.01
C CYS A 11 4.71 0.54 -5.42
N LYS A 12 5.86 0.73 -6.07
CA LYS A 12 7.14 0.22 -5.59
C LYS A 12 7.52 0.79 -4.23
N ALA A 13 7.25 2.08 -3.97
CA ALA A 13 7.46 2.69 -2.66
C ALA A 13 6.59 2.04 -1.57
N LEU A 14 5.32 1.78 -1.87
CA LEU A 14 4.39 1.11 -0.96
C LEU A 14 4.80 -0.34 -0.68
N VAL A 15 5.17 -1.07 -1.73
CA VAL A 15 5.65 -2.45 -1.59
C VAL A 15 6.92 -2.48 -0.74
N THR A 16 7.82 -1.53 -0.96
CA THR A 16 9.06 -1.39 -0.16
C THR A 16 8.73 -1.10 1.30
N SER A 17 7.78 -0.21 1.57
CA SER A 17 7.36 0.12 2.94
C SER A 17 6.70 -1.06 3.65
N ILE A 18 5.87 -1.86 2.97
CA ILE A 18 5.14 -2.98 3.58
C ILE A 18 6.02 -4.25 3.67
N TRP A 19 6.56 -4.72 2.55
CA TRP A 19 7.28 -6.00 2.42
C TRP A 19 8.81 -5.87 2.34
N GLY A 20 9.34 -4.67 2.13
CA GLY A 20 10.78 -4.43 2.01
C GLY A 20 11.32 -4.37 0.58
N ALA A 21 12.51 -3.80 0.42
CA ALA A 21 13.12 -3.54 -0.89
C ALA A 21 13.44 -4.81 -1.71
N SER A 22 13.82 -5.91 -1.04
CA SER A 22 14.10 -7.19 -1.71
C SER A 22 12.89 -7.75 -2.45
N VAL A 23 11.69 -7.37 -2.02
CA VAL A 23 10.43 -7.82 -2.58
C VAL A 23 10.05 -6.91 -3.72
N ALA A 24 10.09 -5.61 -3.48
CA ALA A 24 9.78 -4.57 -4.45
C ALA A 24 10.69 -4.63 -5.70
N ASN A 25 11.90 -5.17 -5.59
CA ASN A 25 12.81 -5.31 -6.72
C ASN A 25 12.60 -6.59 -7.55
N ASN A 26 11.84 -7.57 -7.05
CA ASN A 26 11.66 -8.87 -7.68
C ASN A 26 10.24 -9.08 -8.26
N LEU A 27 9.39 -8.05 -8.25
CA LEU A 27 8.03 -8.14 -8.77
C LEU A 27 7.93 -7.49 -10.14
N ASP A 28 7.16 -8.12 -11.03
CA ASP A 28 6.65 -7.47 -12.24
C ASP A 28 5.43 -6.62 -11.88
N TYR A 29 5.52 -5.31 -12.08
CA TYR A 29 4.46 -4.38 -11.71
C TYR A 29 3.40 -4.32 -12.80
N ASN A 30 2.29 -5.01 -12.55
CA ASN A 30 1.12 -5.01 -13.40
C ASN A 30 -0.14 -4.55 -12.64
N GLU A 31 -1.26 -4.53 -13.37
CA GLU A 31 -2.55 -4.10 -12.84
C GLU A 31 -3.07 -4.94 -11.66
N GLU A 32 -2.70 -6.23 -11.59
CA GLU A 32 -3.09 -7.15 -10.52
C GLU A 32 -2.25 -6.92 -9.26
N VAL A 33 -0.95 -6.68 -9.42
CA VAL A 33 -0.06 -6.30 -8.31
C VAL A 33 -0.59 -5.03 -7.64
N LEU A 34 -1.04 -4.04 -8.42
CA LEU A 34 -1.66 -2.84 -7.86
C LEU A 34 -2.93 -3.14 -7.07
N ALA A 35 -3.77 -4.06 -7.55
CA ALA A 35 -4.98 -4.44 -6.86
C ALA A 35 -4.66 -5.11 -5.52
N VAL A 36 -3.70 -6.04 -5.50
CA VAL A 36 -3.24 -6.71 -4.29
C VAL A 36 -2.63 -5.72 -3.29
N VAL A 37 -1.75 -4.82 -3.74
CA VAL A 37 -1.15 -3.81 -2.87
C VAL A 37 -2.21 -2.86 -2.32
N GLY A 38 -3.21 -2.49 -3.12
CA GLY A 38 -4.33 -1.66 -2.66
C GLY A 38 -5.16 -2.34 -1.59
N THR A 39 -5.50 -3.62 -1.77
CA THR A 39 -6.20 -4.40 -0.75
C THR A 39 -5.37 -4.52 0.52
N ALA A 40 -4.06 -4.79 0.40
CA ALA A 40 -3.18 -4.86 1.56
C ALA A 40 -3.11 -3.54 2.33
N VAL A 41 -2.98 -2.40 1.65
CA VAL A 41 -3.00 -1.07 2.28
C VAL A 41 -4.35 -0.80 2.97
N SER A 42 -5.45 -1.19 2.34
CA SER A 42 -6.79 -1.07 2.92
C SER A 42 -6.95 -1.92 4.19
N GLU A 43 -6.43 -3.15 4.20
CA GLU A 43 -6.41 -3.99 5.41
C GLU A 43 -5.53 -3.41 6.50
N ILE A 44 -4.36 -2.88 6.17
CA ILE A 44 -3.50 -2.18 7.13
C ILE A 44 -4.27 -1.02 7.76
N GLY A 45 -4.99 -0.25 6.95
CA GLY A 45 -5.80 0.87 7.42
C GLY A 45 -6.95 0.45 8.32
N THR A 46 -7.59 -0.69 8.05
CA THR A 46 -8.71 -1.18 8.87
C THR A 46 -8.28 -1.97 10.11
N CYS A 47 -7.03 -2.42 10.17
CA CYS A 47 -6.51 -3.20 11.29
C CYS A 47 -6.43 -2.43 12.62
N SER A 48 -6.32 -1.09 12.57
CA SER A 48 -6.34 -0.24 13.77
C SER A 48 -7.15 1.02 13.53
N ALA A 49 -7.97 1.41 14.50
CA ALA A 49 -8.72 2.67 14.44
C ALA A 49 -7.80 3.89 14.24
N LEU A 50 -6.58 3.85 14.79
CA LEU A 50 -5.60 4.92 14.64
C LEU A 50 -5.03 5.00 13.22
N LEU A 51 -4.78 3.87 12.57
CA LEU A 51 -4.39 3.82 11.15
C LEU A 51 -5.55 4.22 10.24
N ALA A 52 -6.78 3.79 10.57
CA ALA A 52 -7.98 4.16 9.83
C ALA A 52 -8.20 5.67 9.85
N ASP A 53 -8.03 6.31 11.01
CA ASP A 53 -8.16 7.75 11.16
C ASP A 53 -7.05 8.49 10.43
N LEU A 54 -5.79 8.03 10.54
CA LEU A 54 -4.65 8.60 9.81
C LEU A 54 -4.82 8.52 8.30
N PHE A 55 -5.20 7.36 7.75
CA PHE A 55 -5.42 7.25 6.31
C PHE A 55 -6.62 8.08 5.85
N ARG A 56 -7.70 8.15 6.64
CA ARG A 56 -8.82 9.06 6.35
C ARG A 56 -8.37 10.53 6.36
N ALA A 57 -7.57 10.94 7.34
CA ALA A 57 -7.03 12.29 7.44
C ALA A 57 -6.10 12.61 6.26
N LEU A 58 -5.26 11.64 5.86
CA LEU A 58 -4.37 11.77 4.71
C LEU A 58 -5.16 12.03 3.42
N VAL A 59 -6.28 11.31 3.24
CA VAL A 59 -7.18 11.44 2.09
C VAL A 59 -7.87 12.79 2.07
N ILE A 60 -8.39 13.24 3.22
CA ILE A 60 -8.98 14.58 3.36
C ILE A 60 -7.93 15.65 3.05
N ALA A 61 -6.69 15.50 3.53
CA ALA A 61 -5.61 16.45 3.32
C ALA A 61 -5.10 16.50 1.87
N THR A 62 -5.23 15.41 1.11
CA THR A 62 -4.92 15.39 -0.33
C THR A 62 -6.09 15.87 -1.21
N GLY A 63 -7.19 16.36 -0.62
CA GLY A 63 -8.38 16.80 -1.36
C GLY A 63 -9.11 15.65 -2.07
N ALA A 64 -8.73 14.43 -1.75
CA ALA A 64 -9.25 13.22 -2.33
C ALA A 64 -10.46 12.77 -1.47
N GLY A 65 -11.62 12.48 -2.05
CA GLY A 65 -12.72 11.91 -1.28
C GLY A 65 -12.32 10.54 -0.71
N ALA A 66 -12.88 10.11 0.43
CA ALA A 66 -12.61 8.80 1.07
C ALA A 66 -12.71 7.58 0.13
N ALA A 67 -13.43 7.72 -1.00
CA ALA A 67 -13.52 6.74 -2.07
C ALA A 67 -12.20 6.51 -2.85
N LEU A 68 -11.20 7.39 -2.73
CA LEU A 68 -9.96 7.34 -3.52
C LEU A 68 -8.86 6.44 -2.94
N ILE A 69 -8.95 6.00 -1.68
CA ILE A 69 -8.18 4.82 -1.22
C ILE A 69 -8.69 3.57 -1.95
N TYR A 70 -9.99 3.51 -2.23
CA TYR A 70 -10.62 2.37 -2.89
C TYR A 70 -10.51 2.44 -4.43
N SER A 71 -10.24 3.61 -5.01
CA SER A 71 -9.94 3.77 -6.44
C SER A 71 -8.42 3.72 -6.64
N ARG A 72 -7.91 3.42 -7.84
CA ARG A 72 -6.44 3.39 -8.11
C ARG A 72 -5.72 4.75 -7.95
N MET A 73 -6.40 5.78 -7.48
CA MET A 73 -5.88 7.15 -7.43
C MET A 73 -4.86 7.37 -6.29
N TRP A 74 -4.89 6.58 -5.21
CA TRP A 74 -3.82 6.57 -4.19
C TRP A 74 -2.46 6.22 -4.79
N ILE A 75 -2.41 5.50 -5.92
CA ILE A 75 -1.16 5.15 -6.61
C ILE A 75 -0.58 6.36 -7.34
N VAL A 76 -1.35 7.43 -7.56
CA VAL A 76 -0.90 8.62 -8.29
C VAL A 76 -0.71 9.78 -7.33
N GLU A 77 -1.69 10.02 -6.45
CA GLU A 77 -1.71 11.13 -5.52
C GLU A 77 -1.92 10.58 -4.10
N GLY A 78 -0.82 10.21 -3.43
CA GLY A 78 -0.86 9.82 -2.01
C GLY A 78 0.01 8.63 -1.63
N ALA A 79 0.46 7.82 -2.60
CA ALA A 79 1.26 6.62 -2.36
C ALA A 79 2.50 6.87 -1.51
N GLN A 80 3.25 7.94 -1.79
CA GLN A 80 4.41 8.32 -0.99
C GLN A 80 4.03 8.67 0.45
N LYS A 81 3.02 9.52 0.64
CA LYS A 81 2.55 9.89 1.98
C LYS A 81 2.02 8.67 2.77
N ILE A 82 1.36 7.74 2.09
CA ILE A 82 0.91 6.47 2.66
C ILE A 82 2.11 5.62 3.06
N ALA A 83 3.11 5.48 2.16
CA ALA A 83 4.33 4.73 2.44
C ALA A 83 5.13 5.32 3.61
N ASP A 84 5.23 6.65 3.68
CA ASP A 84 5.86 7.38 4.79
C ASP A 84 5.09 7.14 6.09
N THR A 85 3.76 7.27 6.07
CA THR A 85 2.91 6.99 7.25
C THR A 85 3.08 5.55 7.73
N ILE A 86 3.15 4.58 6.81
CA ILE A 86 3.38 3.16 7.15
C ILE A 86 4.76 2.98 7.81
N ASN A 87 5.80 3.67 7.32
CA ASN A 87 7.14 3.61 7.90
C ASN A 87 7.18 4.26 9.29
N ASP A 88 6.64 5.48 9.44
CA ASP A 88 6.56 6.20 10.71
C ASP A 88 5.80 5.36 11.76
N MET A 89 4.69 4.75 11.36
CA MET A 89 3.87 3.91 12.24
C MET A 89 4.54 2.59 12.60
N LYS A 90 5.36 2.01 11.70
CA LYS A 90 6.18 0.84 12.00
C LYS A 90 7.17 1.11 13.12
N GLU A 91 7.72 2.31 13.18
CA GLU A 91 8.69 2.72 14.19
C GLU A 91 8.01 3.19 15.48
N ALA A 92 6.90 3.93 15.36
CA ALA A 92 6.25 4.56 16.50
C ALA A 92 5.29 3.65 17.28
N ASN A 93 4.69 2.62 16.65
CA ASN A 93 3.59 1.85 17.27
C ASN A 93 3.67 0.34 16.99
N LEU A 94 3.80 -0.45 18.06
CA LEU A 94 3.88 -1.92 18.01
C LEU A 94 2.63 -2.56 17.39
N GLN A 95 1.44 -2.03 17.65
CA GLN A 95 0.20 -2.56 17.10
C GLN A 95 0.11 -2.31 15.59
N ALA A 96 0.50 -1.11 15.14
CA ALA A 96 0.56 -0.80 13.71
C ALA A 96 1.61 -1.66 12.99
N ARG A 97 2.77 -1.87 13.60
CA ARG A 97 3.79 -2.79 13.09
C ARG A 97 3.26 -4.22 12.94
N ALA A 98 2.51 -4.72 13.93
CA ALA A 98 1.90 -6.05 13.86
C ALA A 98 0.86 -6.14 12.74
N CYS A 99 0.01 -5.12 12.59
CA CYS A 99 -0.95 -5.02 11.49
C CYS A 99 -0.28 -5.06 10.11
N ILE A 100 0.78 -4.27 9.92
CA ILE A 100 1.52 -4.22 8.66
C ILE A 100 2.21 -5.56 8.38
N ALA A 101 2.82 -6.18 9.39
CA ALA A 101 3.42 -7.50 9.25
C ALA A 101 2.39 -8.58 8.91
N THR A 102 1.18 -8.49 9.47
CA THR A 102 0.10 -9.45 9.22
C THR A 102 -0.42 -9.30 7.79
N ALA A 103 -0.76 -8.09 7.37
CA ALA A 103 -1.16 -7.83 5.99
C ALA A 103 -0.05 -8.22 4.99
N ALA A 104 1.21 -7.92 5.32
CA ALA A 104 2.34 -8.33 4.50
C ALA A 104 2.43 -9.85 4.35
N ALA A 105 2.22 -10.61 5.43
CA ALA A 105 2.22 -12.07 5.38
C ALA A 105 1.02 -12.62 4.58
N THR A 106 -0.19 -12.09 4.83
CA THR A 106 -1.44 -12.52 4.16
C THR A 106 -1.39 -12.30 2.65
N TYR A 107 -0.91 -11.13 2.23
CA TYR A 107 -0.88 -10.75 0.81
C TYR A 107 0.43 -11.10 0.10
N ARG A 108 1.37 -11.78 0.77
CA ARG A 108 2.64 -12.24 0.18
C ARG A 108 2.42 -13.13 -1.05
N SER A 109 1.68 -14.22 -0.87
CA SER A 109 1.42 -15.18 -1.95
C SER A 109 0.53 -14.60 -3.05
N PRO A 110 -0.56 -13.86 -2.76
CA PRO A 110 -1.32 -13.13 -3.77
C PRO A 110 -0.47 -12.15 -4.58
N LEU A 111 0.49 -11.45 -3.95
CA LEU A 111 1.37 -10.49 -4.62
C LEU A 111 2.32 -11.19 -5.60
N GLU A 112 2.88 -12.35 -5.20
CA GLU A 112 3.75 -13.15 -6.05
C GLU A 112 2.97 -13.79 -7.22
N MET A 113 1.75 -14.28 -6.99
CA MET A 113 0.87 -14.78 -8.06
C MET A 113 0.49 -13.67 -9.04
N ALA A 114 0.05 -12.52 -8.52
CA ALA A 114 -0.27 -11.35 -9.32
C ALA A 114 0.94 -10.89 -10.14
N SER A 115 2.15 -10.94 -9.58
CA SER A 115 3.37 -10.59 -10.33
C SER A 115 3.70 -11.55 -11.49
N MET A 116 3.18 -12.78 -11.45
CA MET A 116 3.28 -13.74 -12.55
C MET A 116 2.13 -13.62 -13.55
N GLY A 117 1.14 -12.75 -13.29
CA GLY A 117 -0.05 -12.56 -14.13
C GLY A 117 -1.04 -13.72 -14.05
N ILE A 118 -1.18 -14.32 -12.85
CA ILE A 118 -2.06 -15.45 -12.53
C ILE A 118 -2.96 -15.05 -11.36
#